data_AF-A0A254QA32-F1
#
_entry.id   AF-A0A254QA32-F1
#
_cell.length_a   1.000
_cell.length_b   1.000
_cell.length_c   1.000
_cell.angle_alpha   90.00
_cell.angle_beta   90.00
_cell.angle_gamma   90.00
#
_symmetry.space_group_name_H-M   'P 1'
#
loop_
_entity.id
_entity.type
_entity.pdbx_description
1 polymer ?
#
loop_
_entity_poly.entity_id
_entity_poly.type
_entity_poly.pdbx_seq_one_letter_code
_entity_poly.pdbx_strand_id
1 'polypeptide(L)'
;MMNSKQKIIFPVVVVLVLIAVSAFILKQRAGHAGHFPDDMPAFDYSTEDKTKTTPSGFLPTQMESPALFEAWSKNAPLMGECLGIVVTPPTAQDDLAITGLSKIVRATFGEVLNTQNKWTVVDYKTKYGEIRRVYVEYSTDRTQSLARKVQHYTMLVTGKVRDIHLDKELNDNPTDQEIQNLSADGTVVATARSVQVNFANGDEINYVEKNGKVHSFIASHLGKYYRCSDADSEKMACSCN
;
A
#
# COMPACT_ATOMS: atom_id res chain seq x y z
N MET A 1 42.21 -8.70 -50.44
CA MET A 1 42.19 -10.10 -49.96
C MET A 1 42.15 -10.09 -48.44
N MET A 2 41.01 -10.45 -47.83
CA MET A 2 40.93 -10.59 -46.37
C MET A 2 41.71 -11.81 -45.91
N ASN A 3 42.57 -11.62 -44.92
CA ASN A 3 43.42 -12.65 -44.33
C ASN A 3 42.54 -13.77 -43.73
N SER A 4 42.93 -15.05 -43.93
CA SER A 4 42.11 -16.22 -43.58
C SER A 4 41.62 -16.22 -42.12
N LYS A 5 42.43 -15.66 -41.20
CA LYS A 5 42.07 -15.49 -39.79
C LYS A 5 40.92 -14.50 -39.55
N GLN A 6 40.78 -13.47 -40.38
CA GLN A 6 39.71 -12.47 -40.27
C GLN A 6 38.33 -13.01 -40.71
N LYS A 7 38.29 -14.06 -41.54
CA LYS A 7 37.03 -14.67 -42.00
C LYS A 7 36.30 -15.48 -40.92
N ILE A 8 37.02 -15.94 -39.89
CA ILE A 8 36.45 -16.76 -38.80
C ILE A 8 36.08 -15.90 -37.59
N ILE A 9 36.86 -14.84 -37.31
CA ILE A 9 36.64 -13.99 -36.14
C ILE A 9 35.33 -13.19 -36.25
N PHE A 10 35.04 -12.66 -37.44
CA PHE A 10 33.86 -11.81 -37.66
C PHE A 10 32.52 -12.52 -37.38
N PRO A 11 32.23 -13.73 -37.92
CA PRO A 11 30.96 -14.39 -37.66
C PRO A 11 30.81 -14.83 -36.19
N VAL A 12 31.90 -15.21 -35.51
CA VAL A 12 31.86 -15.61 -34.09
C VAL A 12 31.47 -14.42 -33.20
N VAL A 13 32.05 -13.24 -33.45
CA VAL A 13 31.71 -12.03 -32.70
C VAL A 13 30.26 -11.62 -32.93
N VAL A 14 29.76 -11.70 -34.17
CA VAL A 14 28.36 -11.37 -34.50
C VAL A 14 27.37 -12.30 -33.78
N VAL A 15 27.65 -13.62 -33.75
CA VAL A 15 26.80 -14.59 -33.05
C VAL A 15 26.81 -14.34 -31.54
N LEU A 16 27.96 -14.05 -30.93
CA LEU A 16 28.03 -13.74 -29.51
C LEU A 16 27.28 -12.47 -29.13
N VAL A 17 27.36 -11.42 -29.97
CA VAL A 17 26.59 -10.18 -29.77
C VAL A 17 25.08 -10.44 -29.89
N LEU A 18 24.65 -11.24 -30.87
CA LEU A 18 23.24 -11.59 -31.03
C LEU A 18 22.71 -12.40 -29.83
N ILE A 19 23.49 -13.35 -29.31
CA ILE A 19 23.11 -14.11 -28.10
C ILE A 19 23.01 -13.18 -26.89
N ALA A 20 23.97 -12.26 -26.70
CA ALA A 20 23.95 -11.31 -25.61
C ALA A 20 22.74 -10.36 -25.67
N VAL A 21 22.41 -9.84 -26.86
CA VAL A 21 21.22 -8.99 -27.08
C VAL A 21 19.94 -9.78 -26.83
N SER A 22 19.86 -11.03 -27.30
CA SER A 22 18.69 -11.91 -27.07
C SER A 22 18.48 -12.22 -25.59
N ALA A 23 19.56 -12.52 -24.86
CA ALA A 23 19.53 -12.75 -23.42
C ALA A 23 19.14 -11.47 -22.64
N PHE A 24 19.61 -10.30 -23.09
CA PHE A 24 19.23 -9.01 -22.50
C PHE A 24 17.74 -8.70 -22.71
N ILE A 25 17.20 -8.94 -23.90
CA ILE A 25 15.77 -8.77 -24.21
C ILE A 25 14.92 -9.76 -23.40
N LEU A 26 15.35 -11.02 -23.26
CA LEU A 26 14.65 -12.02 -22.43
C LEU A 26 14.69 -11.65 -20.94
N LYS A 27 15.81 -11.10 -20.44
CA LYS A 27 15.92 -10.62 -19.05
C LYS A 27 15.04 -9.40 -18.78
N GLN A 28 14.89 -8.51 -19.77
CA GLN A 28 13.95 -7.38 -19.71
C GLN A 28 12.49 -7.87 -19.69
N ARG A 29 12.15 -8.93 -20.43
CA ARG A 29 10.79 -9.51 -20.43
C ARG A 29 10.48 -10.37 -19.19
N ALA A 30 11.48 -10.98 -18.56
CA ALA A 30 11.30 -11.80 -17.36
C ALA A 30 11.20 -10.99 -16.05
N GLY A 31 11.40 -9.66 -16.11
CA GLY A 31 11.67 -8.84 -14.93
C GLY A 31 10.66 -7.71 -14.69
N HIS A 32 9.38 -7.91 -14.94
CA HIS A 32 8.30 -7.14 -14.30
C HIS A 32 7.34 -8.13 -13.63
N ALA A 33 7.86 -8.99 -12.75
CA ALA A 33 7.03 -9.43 -11.65
C ALA A 33 6.68 -8.15 -10.89
N GLY A 34 5.42 -7.72 -10.92
CA GLY A 34 4.98 -6.53 -10.20
C GLY A 34 5.48 -6.63 -8.76
N HIS A 35 6.43 -5.77 -8.40
CA HIS A 35 6.90 -5.69 -7.04
C HIS A 35 5.87 -4.84 -6.31
N PHE A 36 4.98 -5.50 -5.58
CA PHE A 36 4.17 -4.81 -4.60
C PHE A 36 5.09 -4.38 -3.45
N PRO A 37 4.85 -3.21 -2.85
CA PRO A 37 5.63 -2.79 -1.70
C PRO A 37 5.40 -3.74 -0.52
N ASP A 38 6.46 -3.97 0.27
CA ASP A 38 6.45 -4.96 1.37
C ASP A 38 5.44 -4.62 2.48
N ASP A 39 4.95 -3.38 2.52
CA ASP A 39 3.92 -2.91 3.46
C ASP A 39 2.48 -3.14 2.97
N MET A 40 2.27 -3.68 1.76
CA MET A 40 0.94 -3.95 1.24
C MET A 40 0.29 -5.13 1.97
N PRO A 41 -0.92 -4.96 2.55
CA PRO A 41 -1.56 -5.99 3.33
C PRO A 41 -2.03 -7.13 2.43
N ALA A 42 -1.98 -8.36 2.94
CA ALA A 42 -2.65 -9.47 2.31
C ALA A 42 -4.19 -9.26 2.39
N PHE A 43 -4.86 -9.50 1.27
CA PHE A 43 -6.31 -9.55 1.23
C PHE A 43 -6.72 -11.01 1.17
N ASP A 44 -7.40 -11.45 2.22
CA ASP A 44 -8.00 -12.77 2.24
C ASP A 44 -9.39 -12.69 1.59
N TYR A 45 -9.51 -13.26 0.39
CA TYR A 45 -10.79 -13.39 -0.32
C TYR A 45 -11.46 -14.76 -0.09
N SER A 46 -10.84 -15.65 0.68
CA SER A 46 -11.37 -16.99 0.95
C SER A 46 -12.57 -16.96 1.91
N THR A 47 -12.70 -15.87 2.67
CA THR A 47 -13.83 -15.59 3.53
C THR A 47 -14.67 -14.46 2.92
N GLU A 48 -15.54 -14.79 1.98
CA GLU A 48 -16.70 -13.94 1.70
C GLU A 48 -17.52 -13.93 3.00
N ASP A 49 -17.34 -12.91 3.83
CA ASP A 49 -18.11 -12.74 5.07
C ASP A 49 -19.55 -12.40 4.67
N LYS A 50 -20.35 -13.44 4.42
CA LYS A 50 -21.76 -13.38 4.04
C LYS A 50 -22.63 -12.72 5.12
N THR A 51 -22.05 -12.23 6.22
CA THR A 51 -22.80 -11.58 7.31
C THR A 51 -22.89 -10.06 7.20
N LYS A 52 -22.18 -9.40 6.28
CA LYS A 52 -22.23 -7.93 6.12
C LYS A 52 -22.95 -7.45 4.86
N THR A 53 -24.27 -7.63 4.86
CA THR A 53 -25.19 -6.77 4.09
C THR A 53 -26.26 -6.24 5.03
N THR A 54 -25.88 -5.24 5.84
CA THR A 54 -26.89 -4.35 6.43
C THR A 54 -26.47 -2.91 6.13
N PRO A 55 -27.27 -2.13 5.39
CA PRO A 55 -27.03 -0.70 5.27
C PRO A 55 -27.38 -0.07 6.62
N SER A 56 -26.37 0.21 7.45
CA SER A 56 -26.56 0.89 8.72
C SER A 56 -26.75 2.38 8.48
N GLY A 57 -27.98 2.77 8.16
CA GLY A 57 -28.46 4.10 8.52
C GLY A 57 -28.54 4.19 10.04
N PHE A 58 -28.05 5.32 10.58
CA PHE A 58 -28.03 5.75 11.99
C PHE A 58 -26.77 5.45 12.83
N LEU A 59 -25.99 6.53 12.97
CA LEU A 59 -25.07 6.98 14.05
C LEU A 59 -24.27 5.92 14.84
N PRO A 60 -22.93 5.84 14.65
CA PRO A 60 -22.08 5.03 15.52
C PRO A 60 -21.78 5.79 16.82
N THR A 61 -22.31 5.34 17.96
CA THR A 61 -21.94 5.89 19.29
C THR A 61 -21.52 4.84 20.31
N GLN A 62 -21.02 3.69 19.86
CA GLN A 62 -20.22 2.77 20.67
C GLN A 62 -19.18 2.11 19.77
N MET A 63 -17.95 1.96 20.25
CA MET A 63 -16.92 1.15 19.59
C MET A 63 -17.50 -0.13 18.99
N GLU A 64 -17.18 -0.39 17.73
CA GLU A 64 -17.57 -1.61 17.03
C GLU A 64 -17.01 -2.90 17.68
N SER A 65 -16.08 -2.83 18.66
CA SER A 65 -15.59 -3.99 19.42
C SER A 65 -14.87 -3.61 20.74
N PRO A 66 -15.35 -4.08 21.93
CA PRO A 66 -14.65 -3.91 23.21
C PRO A 66 -13.23 -4.46 23.25
N ALA A 67 -12.99 -5.61 22.61
CA ALA A 67 -11.68 -6.25 22.57
C ALA A 67 -10.64 -5.43 21.79
N LEU A 68 -11.08 -4.75 20.72
CA LEU A 68 -10.21 -3.87 19.94
C LEU A 68 -9.71 -2.68 20.78
N PHE A 69 -10.59 -2.10 21.58
CA PHE A 69 -10.21 -0.99 22.47
C PHE A 69 -9.35 -1.44 23.64
N GLU A 70 -9.56 -2.64 24.18
CA GLU A 70 -8.66 -3.19 25.18
C GLU A 70 -7.25 -3.35 24.59
N ALA A 71 -7.14 -3.90 23.39
CA ALA A 71 -5.88 -4.00 22.66
C ALA A 71 -5.25 -2.61 22.41
N TRP A 72 -6.05 -1.62 22.01
CA TRP A 72 -5.56 -0.26 21.77
C TRP A 72 -5.13 0.45 23.05
N SER A 73 -5.92 0.37 24.11
CA SER A 73 -5.63 0.96 25.43
C SER A 73 -4.39 0.35 26.07
N LYS A 74 -4.11 -0.93 25.78
CA LYS A 74 -2.88 -1.61 26.20
C LYS A 74 -1.66 -1.12 25.42
N ASN A 75 -1.78 -0.92 24.12
CA ASN A 75 -0.64 -0.60 23.24
C ASN A 75 -0.32 0.90 23.15
N ALA A 76 -1.29 1.80 23.30
CA ALA A 76 -1.06 3.23 23.18
C ALA A 76 -0.03 3.77 24.21
N PRO A 77 -0.06 3.40 25.50
CA PRO A 77 0.96 3.85 26.46
C PRO A 77 2.37 3.36 26.10
N LEU A 78 2.50 2.14 25.56
CA LEU A 78 3.78 1.57 25.13
C LEU A 78 4.43 2.37 24.00
N MET A 79 3.62 3.02 23.14
CA MET A 79 4.11 3.97 22.14
C MET A 79 4.79 5.17 22.81
N GLY A 80 4.15 5.72 23.85
CA GLY A 80 4.67 6.85 24.62
C GLY A 80 6.00 6.53 25.28
N GLU A 81 6.09 5.37 25.92
CA GLU A 81 7.32 4.88 26.54
C GLU A 81 8.42 4.63 25.51
N CYS A 82 8.09 3.99 24.39
CA CYS A 82 9.04 3.70 23.32
C CYS A 82 9.64 4.98 22.75
N LEU A 83 8.78 5.88 22.26
CA LEU A 83 9.18 7.09 21.58
C LEU A 83 9.66 8.18 22.55
N GLY A 84 9.32 8.09 23.83
CA GLY A 84 9.61 9.14 24.81
C GLY A 84 8.68 10.34 24.66
N ILE A 85 7.42 10.11 24.30
CA ILE A 85 6.43 11.14 24.00
C ILE A 85 5.24 11.07 24.95
N VAL A 86 4.51 12.18 25.06
CA VAL A 86 3.23 12.21 25.76
C VAL A 86 2.15 11.70 24.82
N VAL A 87 1.56 10.56 25.18
CA VAL A 87 0.43 9.94 24.49
C VAL A 87 -0.84 10.24 25.27
N THR A 88 -1.85 10.78 24.59
CA THR A 88 -3.19 10.89 25.17
C THR A 88 -3.85 9.51 25.19
N PRO A 89 -4.34 9.01 26.34
CA PRO A 89 -5.03 7.74 26.38
C PRO A 89 -6.21 7.72 25.40
N PRO A 90 -6.39 6.65 24.61
CA PRO A 90 -7.54 6.55 23.75
C PRO A 90 -8.83 6.46 24.56
N THR A 91 -9.87 7.10 24.06
CA THR A 91 -11.22 7.04 24.61
C THR A 91 -12.07 6.06 23.81
N ALA A 92 -13.16 5.58 24.39
CA ALA A 92 -14.07 4.66 23.70
C ALA A 92 -14.81 5.31 22.51
N GLN A 93 -14.65 6.62 22.34
CA GLN A 93 -15.20 7.41 21.23
C GLN A 93 -14.17 7.68 20.13
N ASP A 94 -12.89 7.40 20.36
CA ASP A 94 -11.87 7.59 19.36
C ASP A 94 -11.95 6.45 18.32
N ASP A 95 -12.00 6.83 17.05
CA ASP A 95 -11.91 5.88 15.95
C ASP A 95 -10.44 5.47 15.71
N LEU A 96 -10.23 4.20 15.32
CA LEU A 96 -8.95 3.74 14.76
C LEU A 96 -8.82 4.20 13.30
N ALA A 97 -9.06 5.49 13.10
CA ALA A 97 -8.75 6.23 11.88
C ALA A 97 -7.57 7.18 12.16
N ILE A 98 -7.06 7.82 11.12
CA ILE A 98 -5.93 8.76 11.26
C ILE A 98 -6.25 9.94 12.20
N THR A 99 -7.51 10.34 12.28
CA THR A 99 -8.00 11.37 13.21
C THR A 99 -7.75 10.99 14.66
N GLY A 100 -8.09 9.76 15.06
CA GLY A 100 -7.79 9.24 16.40
C GLY A 100 -6.28 9.11 16.63
N LEU A 101 -5.54 8.54 15.68
CA LEU A 101 -4.09 8.33 15.83
C LEU A 101 -3.32 9.66 15.95
N SER A 102 -3.63 10.64 15.11
CA SER A 102 -3.00 11.97 15.15
C SER A 102 -3.32 12.70 16.45
N LYS A 103 -4.57 12.63 16.94
CA LYS A 103 -4.99 13.24 18.21
C LYS A 103 -4.14 12.74 19.39
N ILE A 104 -3.82 11.45 19.41
CA ILE A 104 -3.08 10.81 20.51
C ILE A 104 -1.65 11.36 20.63
N VAL A 105 -0.98 11.63 19.50
CA VAL A 105 0.43 12.07 19.46
C VAL A 105 0.60 13.58 19.34
N ARG A 106 -0.47 14.32 19.02
CA ARG A 106 -0.43 15.77 18.69
C ARG A 106 0.27 16.63 19.73
N ALA A 107 0.15 16.30 21.01
CA ALA A 107 0.80 17.04 22.10
C ALA A 107 2.33 17.10 21.95
N THR A 108 2.93 16.05 21.36
CA THR A 108 4.38 15.98 21.17
C THR A 108 4.78 16.20 19.71
N PHE A 109 4.04 15.64 18.75
CA PHE A 109 4.39 15.75 17.32
C PHE A 109 4.07 17.13 16.74
N GLY A 110 3.14 17.86 17.37
CA GLY A 110 2.66 19.15 16.90
C GLY A 110 1.55 19.01 15.85
N GLU A 111 1.34 20.08 15.09
CA GLU A 111 0.33 20.13 14.03
C GLU A 111 0.74 19.29 12.81
N VAL A 112 -0.26 18.76 12.11
CA VAL A 112 -0.05 18.08 10.82
C VAL A 112 0.36 19.13 9.78
N LEU A 113 1.52 18.96 9.15
CA LEU A 113 2.00 19.82 8.07
C LEU A 113 1.48 19.37 6.72
N ASN A 114 1.59 18.08 6.43
CA ASN A 114 1.12 17.51 5.18
C ASN A 114 0.74 16.03 5.36
N THR A 115 -0.09 15.58 4.42
CA THR A 115 -0.51 14.19 4.28
C THR A 115 -0.29 13.79 2.83
N GLN A 116 0.42 12.70 2.60
CA GLN A 116 0.76 12.20 1.27
C GLN A 116 0.37 10.74 1.15
N ASN A 117 -0.47 10.41 0.17
CA ASN A 117 -0.69 9.02 -0.21
C ASN A 117 0.60 8.50 -0.87
N LYS A 118 1.03 7.30 -0.49
CA LYS A 118 2.17 6.60 -1.13
C LYS A 118 1.67 5.61 -2.18
N TRP A 119 0.61 4.88 -1.85
CA TRP A 119 -0.06 4.01 -2.79
C TRP A 119 -1.54 3.80 -2.42
N THR A 120 -2.35 3.43 -3.40
CA THR A 120 -3.73 2.96 -3.21
C THR A 120 -3.94 1.64 -3.96
N VAL A 121 -4.83 0.82 -3.41
CA VAL A 121 -5.25 -0.47 -3.96
C VAL A 121 -6.76 -0.51 -3.95
N VAL A 122 -7.33 -0.89 -5.09
CA VAL A 122 -8.75 -1.23 -5.21
C VAL A 122 -8.85 -2.63 -5.78
N ASP A 123 -9.40 -3.54 -4.97
CA ASP A 123 -9.75 -4.87 -5.40
C ASP A 123 -11.22 -4.92 -5.75
N TYR A 124 -11.53 -5.50 -6.90
CA TYR A 124 -12.89 -5.56 -7.39
C TYR A 124 -13.17 -6.91 -8.04
N LYS A 125 -14.40 -7.40 -7.85
CA LYS A 125 -14.90 -8.65 -8.43
C LYS A 125 -15.64 -8.35 -9.72
N THR A 126 -15.15 -8.88 -10.82
CA THR A 126 -15.79 -8.77 -12.14
C THR A 126 -17.11 -9.53 -12.18
N LYS A 127 -17.96 -9.27 -13.18
CA LYS A 127 -19.17 -10.06 -13.46
C LYS A 127 -18.91 -11.56 -13.70
N TYR A 128 -17.68 -11.95 -14.02
CA TYR A 128 -17.27 -13.35 -14.22
C TYR A 128 -16.71 -14.01 -12.95
N GLY A 129 -16.69 -13.28 -11.83
CA GLY A 129 -16.20 -13.78 -10.54
C GLY A 129 -14.68 -13.68 -10.35
N GLU A 130 -13.92 -13.21 -11.34
CA GLU A 130 -12.50 -12.92 -11.19
C GLU A 130 -12.30 -11.74 -10.25
N ILE A 131 -11.31 -11.83 -9.35
CA ILE A 131 -10.84 -10.68 -8.57
C ILE A 131 -9.73 -10.00 -9.35
N ARG A 132 -9.86 -8.69 -9.54
CA ARG A 132 -8.86 -7.83 -10.15
C ARG A 132 -8.45 -6.73 -9.19
N ARG A 133 -7.25 -6.21 -9.38
CA ARG A 133 -6.63 -5.19 -8.55
C ARG A 133 -6.14 -4.04 -9.41
N VAL A 134 -6.60 -2.84 -9.09
CA VAL A 134 -5.97 -1.60 -9.55
C VAL A 134 -5.03 -1.13 -8.44
N TYR A 135 -3.74 -1.06 -8.73
CA TYR A 135 -2.72 -0.50 -7.85
C TYR A 135 -2.25 0.83 -8.41
N VAL A 136 -2.23 1.87 -7.57
CA VAL A 136 -1.75 3.20 -7.93
C VAL A 136 -0.63 3.56 -6.97
N GLU A 137 0.54 3.85 -7.50
CA GLU A 137 1.67 4.41 -6.76
C GLU A 137 1.74 5.92 -6.99
N TYR A 138 1.94 6.66 -5.91
CA TYR A 138 2.08 8.10 -5.93
C TYR A 138 3.53 8.46 -5.59
N SER A 139 4.12 9.31 -6.42
CA SER A 139 5.43 9.86 -6.18
C SER A 139 5.40 11.36 -6.42
N THR A 140 6.28 12.09 -5.74
CA THR A 140 6.54 13.49 -6.04
C THR A 140 7.84 13.57 -6.81
N ASP A 141 7.80 14.19 -7.99
CA ASP A 141 9.02 14.42 -8.75
C ASP A 141 9.83 15.59 -8.16
N ARG A 142 10.98 15.89 -8.78
CA ARG A 142 11.85 17.00 -8.35
C ARG A 142 11.18 18.37 -8.43
N THR A 143 10.11 18.51 -9.21
CA THR A 143 9.31 19.74 -9.34
C THR A 143 8.13 19.77 -8.38
N GLN A 144 8.01 18.78 -7.49
CA GLN A 144 6.87 18.57 -6.59
C GLN A 144 5.55 18.29 -7.32
N SER A 145 5.62 17.94 -8.61
CA SER A 145 4.44 17.49 -9.34
C SER A 145 4.11 16.07 -8.91
N LEU A 146 2.83 15.82 -8.63
CA LEU A 146 2.35 14.49 -8.28
C LEU A 146 2.39 13.59 -9.52
N ALA A 147 3.34 12.66 -9.54
CA ALA A 147 3.40 11.60 -10.52
C ALA A 147 2.64 10.37 -10.02
N ARG A 148 1.89 9.72 -10.92
CA ARG A 148 1.08 8.54 -10.62
C ARG A 148 1.47 7.42 -11.56
N LYS A 149 1.63 6.21 -11.02
CA LYS A 149 1.85 5.01 -11.82
C LYS A 149 0.80 3.98 -11.51
N VAL A 150 0.14 3.46 -12.54
CA VAL A 150 -0.97 2.51 -12.37
C VAL A 150 -0.59 1.15 -12.92
N GLN A 151 -0.96 0.12 -12.16
CA GLN A 151 -0.80 -1.26 -12.55
C GLN A 151 -2.14 -1.99 -12.32
N HIS A 152 -2.46 -2.92 -13.21
CA HIS A 152 -3.72 -3.64 -13.19
C HIS A 152 -3.45 -5.13 -13.22
N TYR A 153 -4.03 -5.88 -12.28
CA TYR A 153 -3.75 -7.30 -12.12
C TYR A 153 -5.02 -8.12 -12.02
N THR A 154 -4.98 -9.36 -12.49
CA THR A 154 -5.90 -10.43 -12.08
C THR A 154 -5.29 -11.23 -10.93
N MET A 155 -6.03 -11.37 -9.83
CA MET A 155 -5.68 -12.22 -8.69
C MET A 155 -6.16 -13.65 -8.97
N LEU A 156 -5.25 -14.62 -9.00
CA LEU A 156 -5.57 -16.03 -9.20
C LEU A 156 -5.87 -16.69 -7.84
N VAL A 157 -6.68 -17.76 -7.87
CA VAL A 157 -7.04 -18.54 -6.67
C VAL A 157 -5.81 -19.10 -5.93
N THR A 158 -4.69 -19.27 -6.63
CA THR A 158 -3.41 -19.72 -6.06
C THR A 158 -2.64 -18.62 -5.31
N GLY A 159 -3.19 -17.40 -5.21
CA GLY A 159 -2.51 -16.21 -4.67
C GLY A 159 -1.52 -15.56 -5.65
N LYS A 160 -1.31 -16.16 -6.83
CA LYS A 160 -0.48 -15.55 -7.88
C LYS A 160 -1.20 -14.41 -8.56
N VAL A 161 -0.45 -13.39 -8.97
CA VAL A 161 -0.98 -12.27 -9.76
C VAL A 161 -0.61 -12.42 -11.24
N ARG A 162 -1.49 -11.96 -12.12
CA ARG A 162 -1.23 -11.86 -13.56
C ARG A 162 -1.44 -10.43 -13.99
N ASP A 163 -0.44 -9.84 -14.63
CA ASP A 163 -0.51 -8.48 -15.15
C ASP A 163 -1.53 -8.36 -16.29
N ILE A 164 -2.34 -7.31 -16.25
CA ILE A 164 -3.23 -6.88 -17.32
C ILE A 164 -2.54 -5.67 -17.94
N HIS A 165 -2.08 -5.85 -19.17
CA HIS A 165 -1.38 -4.80 -19.89
C HIS A 165 -2.27 -3.55 -20.01
N LEU A 166 -1.71 -2.41 -19.59
CA LEU A 166 -2.28 -1.08 -19.79
C LEU A 166 -1.47 -0.35 -20.83
N ASP A 167 -2.14 0.43 -21.68
CA ASP A 167 -1.48 1.39 -22.56
C ASP A 167 -0.73 2.44 -21.73
N LYS A 168 0.27 3.08 -22.34
CA LYS A 168 1.18 4.00 -21.64
C LYS A 168 0.43 5.16 -20.98
N GLU A 169 -0.61 5.67 -21.65
CA GLU A 169 -1.45 6.77 -21.19
C GLU A 169 -2.22 6.41 -19.91
N LEU A 170 -2.60 5.14 -19.76
CA LEU A 170 -3.26 4.64 -18.55
C LEU A 170 -2.27 4.20 -17.47
N ASN A 171 -1.02 3.91 -17.83
CA ASN A 171 0.03 3.53 -16.89
C ASN A 171 0.69 4.75 -16.22
N ASP A 172 1.01 5.77 -17.02
CA ASP A 172 1.84 6.91 -16.63
C ASP A 172 0.98 8.18 -16.49
N ASN A 173 0.76 8.62 -15.25
CA ASN A 173 -0.01 9.81 -14.87
C ASN A 173 -1.49 9.85 -15.32
N PRO A 174 -2.27 8.77 -15.14
CA PRO A 174 -3.69 8.81 -15.45
C PRO A 174 -4.47 9.74 -14.50
N THR A 175 -5.57 10.25 -15.02
CA THR A 175 -6.57 11.02 -14.27
C THR A 175 -7.34 10.13 -13.28
N ASP A 176 -7.95 10.74 -12.26
CA ASP A 176 -8.77 9.98 -11.29
C ASP A 176 -9.95 9.26 -11.97
N GLN A 177 -10.51 9.86 -13.03
CA GLN A 177 -11.58 9.24 -13.79
C GLN A 177 -11.11 7.99 -14.55
N GLU A 178 -9.92 8.05 -15.16
CA GLU A 178 -9.33 6.88 -15.84
C GLU A 178 -9.04 5.74 -14.87
N ILE A 179 -8.51 6.06 -13.68
CA ILE A 179 -8.29 5.08 -12.61
C ILE A 179 -9.61 4.43 -12.18
N GLN A 180 -10.65 5.24 -11.94
CA GLN A 180 -11.96 4.74 -11.54
C GLN A 180 -12.57 3.83 -12.62
N ASN A 181 -12.41 4.20 -13.90
CA ASN A 181 -12.91 3.44 -15.04
C ASN A 181 -12.29 2.03 -15.12
N LEU A 182 -11.05 1.83 -14.64
CA LEU A 182 -10.43 0.50 -14.61
C LEU A 182 -11.20 -0.50 -13.72
N SER A 183 -11.90 -0.01 -12.71
CA SER A 183 -12.68 -0.84 -11.77
C SER A 183 -14.19 -0.81 -12.04
N ALA A 184 -14.63 -0.11 -13.08
CA ALA A 184 -16.05 0.15 -13.35
C ALA A 184 -16.85 -1.09 -13.80
N ASP A 185 -16.17 -2.16 -14.25
CA ASP A 185 -16.80 -3.41 -14.74
C ASP A 185 -17.09 -4.44 -13.63
N GLY A 186 -16.88 -4.07 -12.36
CA GLY A 186 -17.13 -4.96 -11.23
C GLY A 186 -17.57 -4.26 -9.95
N THR A 187 -17.62 -5.03 -8.87
CA THR A 187 -17.98 -4.57 -7.53
C THR A 187 -16.73 -4.51 -6.67
N VAL A 188 -16.44 -3.37 -6.06
CA VAL A 188 -15.32 -3.21 -5.14
C VAL A 188 -15.52 -4.16 -3.94
N VAL A 189 -14.55 -5.04 -3.71
CA VAL A 189 -14.56 -6.01 -2.60
C VAL A 189 -13.61 -5.60 -1.48
N ALA A 190 -12.55 -4.85 -1.80
CA ALA A 190 -11.64 -4.34 -0.79
C ALA A 190 -10.92 -3.08 -1.28
N THR A 191 -10.57 -2.22 -0.34
CA THR A 191 -9.69 -1.07 -0.59
C THR A 191 -8.57 -1.03 0.42
N ALA A 192 -7.39 -0.58 0.00
CA ALA A 192 -6.35 -0.16 0.92
C ALA A 192 -5.59 1.05 0.40
N ARG A 193 -4.93 1.75 1.30
CA ARG A 193 -4.01 2.83 0.96
C ARG A 193 -2.91 2.97 2.00
N SER A 194 -1.71 3.32 1.56
CA SER A 194 -0.62 3.75 2.44
C SER A 194 -0.48 5.26 2.38
N VAL A 195 -0.31 5.86 3.54
CA VAL A 195 -0.30 7.30 3.74
C VAL A 195 0.82 7.66 4.70
N GLN A 196 1.57 8.71 4.36
CA GLN A 196 2.54 9.35 5.23
C GLN A 196 1.97 10.68 5.72
N VAL A 197 2.06 10.92 7.03
CA VAL A 197 1.70 12.18 7.68
C VAL A 197 2.96 12.76 8.29
N ASN A 198 3.30 13.99 7.91
CA ASN A 198 4.43 14.71 8.46
C ASN A 198 3.93 15.79 9.43
N PHE A 199 4.60 15.92 10.56
CA PHE A 199 4.23 16.84 11.63
C PHE A 199 5.24 17.98 11.79
N ALA A 200 4.81 19.06 12.46
CA ALA A 200 5.58 20.30 12.60
C ALA A 200 6.95 20.11 13.25
N ASN A 201 7.07 19.14 14.17
CA ASN A 201 8.31 18.89 14.91
C ASN A 201 9.27 17.93 14.19
N GLY A 202 9.00 17.58 12.92
CA GLY A 202 9.83 16.67 12.13
C GLY A 202 9.51 15.19 12.35
N ASP A 203 8.45 14.90 13.09
CA ASP A 203 7.93 13.55 13.32
C ASP A 203 7.07 13.09 12.15
N GLU A 204 6.95 11.77 11.98
CA GLU A 204 6.13 11.17 10.93
C GLU A 204 5.31 9.99 11.43
N ILE A 205 4.17 9.79 10.79
CA ILE A 205 3.39 8.56 10.88
C ILE A 205 3.17 8.04 9.47
N ASN A 206 3.63 6.83 9.20
CA ASN A 206 3.29 6.07 8.02
C ASN A 206 2.25 5.03 8.40
N TYR A 207 1.09 5.00 7.76
CA TYR A 207 0.04 4.04 8.07
C TYR A 207 -0.58 3.44 6.82
N VAL A 208 -1.10 2.24 6.97
CA VAL A 208 -1.89 1.53 5.98
C VAL A 208 -3.31 1.45 6.47
N GLU A 209 -4.24 1.96 5.68
CA GLU A 209 -5.67 1.78 5.88
C GLU A 209 -6.18 0.63 5.00
N LYS A 210 -7.05 -0.20 5.56
CA LYS A 210 -7.80 -1.23 4.85
C LYS A 210 -9.28 -1.04 5.13
N ASN A 211 -10.09 -0.91 4.09
CA ASN A 211 -11.54 -0.68 4.18
C ASN A 211 -11.91 0.48 5.14
N GLY A 212 -11.11 1.55 5.13
CA GLY A 212 -11.34 2.75 5.95
C GLY A 212 -10.86 2.67 7.41
N LYS A 213 -10.19 1.59 7.82
CA LYS A 213 -9.62 1.43 9.17
C LYS A 213 -8.11 1.31 9.12
N VAL A 214 -7.40 1.85 10.10
CA VAL A 214 -5.93 1.71 10.20
C VAL A 214 -5.60 0.26 10.52
N HIS A 215 -4.99 -0.43 9.55
CA HIS A 215 -4.56 -1.81 9.68
C HIS A 215 -3.14 -1.91 10.25
N SER A 216 -2.23 -1.02 9.86
CA SER A 216 -0.88 -0.97 10.41
C SER A 216 -0.36 0.45 10.41
N PHE A 217 0.56 0.77 11.32
CA PHE A 217 1.25 2.06 11.30
C PHE A 217 2.66 1.97 11.88
N ILE A 218 3.47 2.95 11.51
CA ILE A 218 4.81 3.21 12.02
C ILE A 218 4.85 4.69 12.40
N ALA A 219 5.01 4.98 13.68
CA ALA A 219 5.29 6.32 14.17
C ALA A 219 6.80 6.44 14.42
N SER A 220 7.40 7.56 14.02
CA SER A 220 8.81 7.84 14.31
C SER A 220 8.98 9.17 15.04
N HIS A 221 9.88 9.18 16.03
CA HIS A 221 10.23 10.35 16.83
C HIS A 221 11.69 10.26 17.25
N LEU A 222 12.48 11.29 16.95
CA LEU A 222 13.90 11.38 17.32
C LEU A 222 14.72 10.11 16.98
N GLY A 223 14.45 9.50 15.81
CA GLY A 223 15.15 8.32 15.32
C GLY A 223 14.72 6.98 15.93
N LYS A 224 13.70 6.97 16.80
CA LYS A 224 13.04 5.75 17.28
C LYS A 224 11.79 5.45 16.46
N TYR A 225 11.40 4.17 16.42
CA TYR A 225 10.24 3.72 15.67
C TYR A 225 9.32 2.87 16.51
N TYR A 226 8.03 3.19 16.48
CA TYR A 226 6.98 2.36 17.04
C TYR A 226 6.10 1.83 15.92
N ARG A 227 6.09 0.50 15.75
CA ARG A 227 5.36 -0.17 14.68
C ARG A 227 4.22 -1.00 15.27
N CYS A 228 3.03 -0.90 14.70
CA CYS A 228 1.91 -1.79 14.99
C CYS A 228 1.40 -2.45 13.69
N SER A 229 1.07 -3.73 13.78
CA SER A 229 0.34 -4.49 12.75
C SER A 229 -1.00 -4.97 13.30
N ASP A 230 -1.94 -5.27 12.40
CA ASP A 230 -3.30 -5.73 12.74
C ASP A 230 -4.04 -4.80 13.72
N ALA A 231 -3.78 -3.49 13.59
CA ALA A 231 -4.31 -2.43 14.44
C ALA A 231 -5.83 -2.26 14.34
N ASP A 232 -6.47 -2.84 13.33
CA ASP A 232 -7.92 -2.93 13.16
C ASP A 232 -8.54 -4.18 13.83
N SER A 233 -7.76 -4.97 14.58
CA SER A 233 -8.21 -6.20 15.22
C SER A 233 -7.74 -6.35 16.68
N GLU A 234 -8.35 -7.28 17.41
CA GLU A 234 -7.91 -7.68 18.76
C GLU A 234 -6.50 -8.33 18.78
N LYS A 235 -5.97 -8.71 17.61
CA LYS A 235 -4.64 -9.30 17.45
C LYS A 235 -3.54 -8.25 17.27
N MET A 236 -3.87 -6.96 17.45
CA MET A 236 -2.93 -5.85 17.35
C MET A 236 -1.62 -6.16 18.07
N ALA A 237 -0.54 -6.16 17.30
CA ALA A 237 0.79 -6.43 17.79
C ALA A 237 1.69 -5.23 17.51
N CYS A 238 2.33 -4.71 18.56
CA CYS A 238 3.20 -3.55 18.45
C CYS A 238 4.62 -3.85 18.94
N SER A 239 5.60 -3.21 18.33
CA SER A 239 7.02 -3.34 18.63
C SER A 239 7.71 -1.99 18.61
N CYS A 240 8.62 -1.79 19.57
CA CYS A 240 9.54 -0.66 19.61
C CYS A 240 10.87 -1.05 18.96
N ASN A 241 11.38 -0.22 18.04
CA ASN A 241 12.68 -0.37 17.39
C ASN A 241 13.51 0.91 17.50
#